data_AF-A0A8T5XEP4-F1
#
_entry.id   AF-A0A8T5XEP4-F1
#
_cell.length_a   1.000
_cell.length_b   1.000
_cell.length_c   1.000
_cell.angle_alpha   90.00
_cell.angle_beta   90.00
_cell.angle_gamma   90.00
#
_symmetry.space_group_name_H-M   'P 1'
#
loop_
_entity.id
_entity.type
_entity.pdbx_description
1 polymer ?
#
loop_
_entity_poly.entity_id
_entity_poly.type
_entity_poly.pdbx_seq_one_letter_code
_entity_poly.pdbx_strand_id
1 'polypeptide(L)'
;MKKRLYLSSIEDKLATDMWGEIIDKKELIKGVKLYICKYYKGFIFNDKEFDVEKRLKKKLNPMVIMEIYTYYNERFVIERTSKEENIPDKLKSKYENKKFDERINIYALTEESMNILKYYHREIIRIIYKNKLDEKSKNYKSQGGYVNSEIKKIVKYLSLNAPDFIKKKDKKRAKKYINKAMEEKVNLITKKDEKISKDTLENIKDKYIQRTEILCG
;
A
#
# COMPACT_ATOMS: atom_id res chain seq x y z
N MET A 1 30.15 -11.56 15.46
CA MET A 1 29.23 -10.67 16.19
C MET A 1 27.78 -11.12 15.94
N LYS A 2 27.02 -11.50 16.98
CA LYS A 2 25.59 -11.85 16.83
C LYS A 2 24.80 -10.61 16.42
N LYS A 3 24.51 -10.41 15.13
CA LYS A 3 23.59 -9.35 14.68
C LYS A 3 22.19 -9.70 15.21
N ARG A 4 21.68 -8.92 16.15
CA ARG A 4 20.26 -8.99 16.52
C ARG A 4 19.46 -8.49 15.32
N LEU A 5 18.44 -9.24 14.93
CA LEU A 5 17.52 -8.84 13.87
C LEU A 5 16.64 -7.70 14.40
N TYR A 6 16.87 -6.48 13.93
CA TYR A 6 16.06 -5.31 14.26
C TYR A 6 15.12 -5.01 13.09
N LEU A 7 13.94 -5.63 13.09
CA LEU A 7 12.91 -5.45 12.05
C LEU A 7 12.63 -3.97 11.78
N SER A 8 12.48 -3.15 12.83
CA SER A 8 12.21 -1.73 12.65
C SER A 8 13.31 -1.00 11.88
N SER A 9 14.59 -1.34 12.07
CA SER A 9 15.69 -0.68 11.35
C SER A 9 15.69 -1.03 9.86
N ILE A 10 15.28 -2.25 9.52
CA ILE A 10 15.16 -2.71 8.13
C ILE A 10 13.96 -2.02 7.45
N GLU A 11 12.83 -1.93 8.16
CA GLU A 11 11.65 -1.19 7.68
C GLU A 11 11.96 0.31 7.50
N ASP A 12 12.67 0.95 8.43
CA ASP A 12 13.06 2.36 8.33
C ASP A 12 14.03 2.61 7.16
N LYS A 13 15.00 1.71 6.96
CA LYS A 13 15.90 1.77 5.81
C LYS A 13 15.13 1.62 4.50
N LEU A 14 14.25 0.62 4.41
CA LEU A 14 13.40 0.40 3.24
C LEU A 14 12.53 1.63 2.93
N ALA A 15 11.92 2.25 3.95
CA ALA A 15 11.14 3.47 3.78
C ALA A 15 11.99 4.62 3.24
N THR A 16 13.22 4.76 3.75
CA THR A 16 14.16 5.80 3.30
C THR A 16 14.57 5.60 1.84
N ASP A 17 14.93 4.36 1.48
CA ASP A 17 15.35 3.99 0.13
C ASP A 17 14.21 4.18 -0.88
N MET A 18 12.96 3.92 -0.48
CA MET A 18 11.79 4.00 -1.37
C MET A 18 11.16 5.40 -1.45
N TRP A 19 11.05 6.11 -0.33
CA TRP A 19 10.20 7.30 -0.21
C TRP A 19 10.95 8.54 0.32
N GLY A 20 12.25 8.42 0.54
CA GLY A 20 13.11 9.48 1.06
C GLY A 20 13.07 9.59 2.58
N GLU A 21 13.69 10.64 3.09
CA GLU A 21 13.83 10.91 4.53
C GLU A 21 12.50 10.79 5.28
N ILE A 22 12.53 10.07 6.41
CA ILE A 22 11.37 9.85 7.28
C ILE A 22 11.13 11.11 8.11
N ILE A 23 9.97 11.74 7.92
CA ILE A 23 9.53 12.92 8.69
C ILE A 23 8.76 12.47 9.93
N ASP A 24 7.85 11.52 9.76
CA ASP A 24 7.04 10.96 10.85
C ASP A 24 6.75 9.48 10.58
N LYS A 25 6.59 8.72 11.66
CA LYS A 25 6.29 7.29 11.63
C LYS A 25 5.28 6.96 12.70
N LYS A 26 4.16 6.34 12.29
CA LYS A 26 3.10 5.91 13.19
C LYS A 26 2.78 4.43 13.03
N GLU A 27 2.85 3.69 14.11
CA GLU A 27 2.28 2.34 14.16
C GLU A 27 0.76 2.44 14.14
N LEU A 28 0.13 1.85 13.13
CA LEU A 28 -1.32 1.86 12.99
C LEU A 28 -1.94 0.70 13.76
N ILE A 29 -1.32 -0.46 13.63
CA ILE A 29 -1.64 -1.72 14.29
C ILE A 29 -0.34 -2.51 14.40
N LYS A 30 -0.29 -3.51 15.29
CA LYS A 30 0.91 -4.35 15.47
C LYS A 30 1.40 -4.89 14.12
N GLY A 31 2.66 -4.58 13.79
CA GLY A 31 3.30 -5.03 12.55
C GLY A 31 2.92 -4.26 11.28
N VAL A 32 2.15 -3.15 11.38
CA VAL A 32 1.84 -2.25 10.26
C VAL A 32 2.12 -0.79 10.65
N LYS A 33 3.06 -0.19 9.94
CA LYS A 33 3.50 1.19 10.16
C LYS A 33 3.17 2.07 8.96
N LEU A 34 2.67 3.25 9.24
CA LEU A 34 2.57 4.36 8.29
C LEU A 34 3.84 5.19 8.39
N TYR A 35 4.47 5.43 7.25
CA TYR A 35 5.61 6.31 7.08
C TYR A 35 5.15 7.56 6.33
N ILE A 36 5.46 8.72 6.89
CA ILE A 36 5.35 10.01 6.22
C ILE A 36 6.79 10.40 5.87
N CYS A 37 7.16 10.21 4.61
CA CYS A 37 8.48 10.55 4.11
C CYS A 37 8.44 11.80 3.23
N LYS A 38 9.61 12.33 2.90
CA LYS A 38 9.80 13.52 2.08
C LYS A 38 9.04 13.49 0.75
N TYR A 39 9.05 12.35 0.04
CA TYR A 39 8.46 12.26 -1.30
C TYR A 39 7.08 11.62 -1.28
N TYR A 40 6.89 10.57 -0.47
CA TYR A 40 5.64 9.81 -0.44
C TYR A 40 5.25 9.40 0.97
N LYS A 41 3.94 9.19 1.15
CA LYS A 41 3.40 8.42 2.27
C LYS A 41 3.32 6.96 1.86
N GLY A 42 3.74 6.08 2.75
CA GLY A 42 3.75 4.65 2.49
C GLY A 42 3.50 3.82 3.73
N PHE A 43 3.19 2.56 3.50
CA PHE A 43 2.84 1.59 4.54
C PHE A 43 3.83 0.44 4.45
N ILE A 44 4.44 0.09 5.57
CA ILE A 44 5.25 -1.11 5.67
C ILE A 44 4.58 -2.05 6.66
N PHE A 45 4.51 -3.33 6.29
CA PHE A 45 4.09 -4.39 7.20
C PHE A 45 4.91 -5.65 6.99
N ASN A 46 5.07 -6.42 8.06
CA ASN A 46 5.77 -7.70 8.02
C ASN A 46 4.81 -8.84 8.43
N ASP A 47 4.95 -10.00 7.78
CA ASP A 47 4.01 -11.11 8.01
C ASP A 47 4.27 -11.97 9.25
N LYS A 48 5.26 -11.57 10.06
CA LYS A 48 5.54 -12.14 11.38
C LYS A 48 4.70 -11.48 12.46
N GLU A 49 4.56 -10.16 12.40
CA GLU A 49 3.81 -9.38 13.38
C GLU A 49 2.37 -9.09 12.93
N PHE A 50 2.14 -9.00 11.61
CA PHE A 50 0.83 -8.81 11.02
C PHE A 50 0.40 -10.10 10.29
N ASP A 51 -0.65 -10.77 10.77
CA ASP A 51 -1.15 -11.99 10.13
C ASP A 51 -1.87 -11.68 8.81
N VAL A 52 -1.09 -11.61 7.74
CA VAL A 52 -1.56 -11.46 6.37
C VAL A 52 -2.20 -12.78 5.93
N GLU A 53 -3.49 -12.76 5.60
CA GLU A 53 -4.19 -13.95 5.11
C GLU A 53 -3.42 -14.65 3.97
N LYS A 54 -3.31 -15.99 4.00
CA LYS A 54 -2.55 -16.78 3.00
C LYS A 54 -2.92 -16.46 1.55
N ARG A 55 -4.20 -16.15 1.29
CA ARG A 55 -4.70 -15.78 -0.06
C ARG A 55 -4.14 -14.44 -0.52
N LEU A 56 -3.88 -13.53 0.40
CA LEU A 56 -3.31 -12.21 0.15
C LEU A 56 -1.80 -12.29 -0.04
N LYS A 57 -1.09 -13.12 0.75
CA LYS A 57 0.37 -13.36 0.57
C LYS A 57 0.71 -13.82 -0.85
N LYS A 58 -0.13 -14.64 -1.49
CA LYS A 58 0.07 -15.08 -2.89
C LYS A 58 -0.03 -13.97 -3.95
N LYS A 59 -0.60 -12.82 -3.58
CA LYS A 59 -0.82 -11.68 -4.47
C LYS A 59 0.09 -10.50 -4.16
N LEU A 60 0.79 -10.55 -3.03
CA LEU A 60 1.71 -9.53 -2.59
C LEU A 60 3.13 -10.00 -2.88
N ASN A 61 3.92 -9.14 -3.49
CA ASN A 61 5.34 -9.37 -3.64
C ASN A 61 6.06 -8.75 -2.44
N PRO A 62 6.80 -9.54 -1.64
CA PRO A 62 7.62 -8.98 -0.58
C PRO A 62 8.76 -8.17 -1.20
N MET A 63 9.05 -7.02 -0.59
CA MET A 63 10.19 -6.18 -0.99
C MET A 63 11.47 -6.66 -0.32
N VAL A 64 11.35 -7.17 0.90
CA VAL A 64 12.45 -7.79 1.63
C VAL A 64 11.98 -9.13 2.18
N ILE A 65 12.77 -10.17 1.94
CA ILE A 65 12.59 -11.51 2.50
C ILE A 65 13.76 -11.75 3.43
N MET A 66 13.47 -12.06 4.69
CA MET A 66 14.48 -12.43 5.66
C MET A 66 14.38 -13.91 6.00
N GLU A 67 15.48 -14.62 5.86
CA GLU A 67 15.57 -16.05 6.12
C GLU A 67 16.54 -16.28 7.28
N ILE A 68 16.07 -16.98 8.30
CA ILE A 68 16.84 -17.28 9.51
C ILE A 68 17.22 -18.76 9.50
N TYR A 69 18.50 -19.02 9.69
CA TYR A 69 19.08 -20.35 9.74
C TYR A 69 19.89 -20.54 11.01
N THR A 70 19.72 -21.69 11.65
CA THR A 70 20.47 -22.13 12.82
C THR A 70 21.40 -23.25 12.38
N TYR A 71 22.70 -23.07 12.54
CA TYR A 71 23.73 -24.05 12.16
C TYR A 71 24.76 -24.15 13.27
N TYR A 72 24.94 -25.34 13.85
CA TYR A 72 25.77 -25.58 15.04
C TYR A 72 25.58 -24.53 16.16
N ASN A 73 24.32 -24.28 16.55
CA ASN A 73 23.94 -23.28 17.56
C ASN A 73 24.28 -21.82 17.21
N GLU A 74 24.78 -21.54 16.01
CA GLU A 74 24.94 -20.20 15.48
C GLU A 74 23.73 -19.80 14.64
N ARG A 75 23.28 -18.55 14.80
CA ARG A 75 22.15 -17.98 14.08
C ARG A 75 22.65 -17.09 12.95
N PHE A 76 22.21 -17.39 11.73
CA PHE A 76 22.47 -16.62 10.52
C PHE A 76 21.17 -15.99 10.03
N VAL A 77 21.27 -14.74 9.56
CA VAL A 77 20.15 -14.00 8.96
C VAL A 77 20.59 -13.58 7.57
N ILE A 78 19.82 -13.97 6.57
CA ILE A 78 19.99 -13.55 5.17
C ILE A 78 18.83 -12.62 4.84
N GLU A 79 19.14 -11.39 4.47
CA GLU A 79 18.19 -10.42 3.89
C GLU A 79 18.26 -10.56 2.37
N ARG A 80 17.10 -10.58 1.69
CA ARG A 80 17.02 -10.80 0.24
C ARG A 80 15.96 -9.95 -0.41
N THR A 81 16.27 -9.49 -1.60
CA THR A 81 15.34 -8.87 -2.55
C THR A 81 15.14 -9.78 -3.79
N SER A 82 16.08 -10.68 -4.06
CA SER A 82 16.01 -11.64 -5.18
C SER A 82 16.57 -13.03 -4.84
N LYS A 83 16.26 -14.01 -5.71
CA LYS A 83 16.75 -15.39 -5.58
C LYS A 83 18.23 -15.57 -5.94
N GLU A 84 18.87 -14.54 -6.47
CA GLU A 84 20.20 -14.59 -7.09
C GLU A 84 21.31 -14.10 -6.15
N GLU A 85 20.96 -13.58 -4.96
CA GLU A 85 21.94 -13.10 -3.99
C GLU A 85 22.87 -14.22 -3.47
N ASN A 86 24.15 -13.91 -3.32
CA ASN A 86 25.19 -14.82 -2.87
C ASN A 86 24.95 -15.31 -1.44
N ILE A 87 25.09 -16.62 -1.22
CA ILE A 87 24.80 -17.27 0.05
C ILE A 87 26.09 -17.81 0.66
N PRO A 88 26.30 -17.64 1.97
CA PRO A 88 27.47 -18.18 2.65
C PRO A 88 27.61 -19.68 2.42
N ASP A 89 28.82 -20.16 2.13
CA ASP A 89 29.08 -21.58 1.82
C ASP A 89 28.55 -22.54 2.89
N LYS A 90 28.66 -22.14 4.17
CA LYS A 90 28.17 -22.91 5.33
C LYS A 90 26.66 -23.16 5.31
N LEU A 91 25.89 -22.37 4.56
CA LEU A 91 24.43 -22.44 4.48
C LEU A 91 23.94 -22.99 3.12
N LYS A 92 24.82 -23.20 2.14
CA LYS A 92 24.44 -23.63 0.78
C LYS A 92 23.57 -24.88 0.78
N SER A 93 23.92 -25.89 1.58
CA SER A 93 23.14 -27.14 1.66
C SER A 93 21.72 -26.96 2.20
N LYS A 94 21.53 -26.13 3.24
CA LYS A 94 20.19 -25.77 3.74
C LYS A 94 19.42 -24.95 2.70
N TYR A 95 20.12 -24.05 2.01
CA TYR A 95 19.54 -23.15 1.04
C TYR A 95 19.08 -23.82 -0.25
N GLU A 96 19.91 -24.69 -0.84
CA GLU A 96 19.56 -25.45 -2.06
C GLU A 96 18.34 -26.34 -1.82
N ASN A 97 18.20 -26.85 -0.59
CA ASN A 97 17.01 -27.55 -0.11
C ASN A 97 15.86 -26.61 0.33
N LYS A 98 16.02 -25.30 0.17
CA LYS A 98 15.06 -24.23 0.54
C LYS A 98 14.56 -24.32 1.99
N LYS A 99 15.38 -24.85 2.91
CA LYS A 99 15.01 -25.15 4.29
C LYS A 99 15.53 -24.07 5.25
N PHE A 100 14.66 -23.15 5.65
CA PHE A 100 14.89 -22.13 6.68
C PHE A 100 14.16 -22.49 7.98
N ASP A 101 14.65 -22.01 9.11
CA ASP A 101 13.97 -22.22 10.40
C ASP A 101 12.84 -21.20 10.58
N GLU A 102 13.05 -19.97 10.11
CA GLU A 102 12.05 -18.91 10.10
C GLU A 102 12.22 -18.04 8.84
N ARG A 103 11.10 -17.61 8.24
CA ARG A 103 11.08 -16.63 7.14
C ARG A 103 10.13 -15.50 7.48
N ILE A 104 10.59 -14.26 7.27
CA ILE A 104 9.81 -13.05 7.47
C ILE A 104 9.77 -12.28 6.16
N ASN A 105 8.57 -11.98 5.68
CA ASN A 105 8.34 -11.20 4.49
C ASN A 105 7.92 -9.78 4.89
N ILE A 106 8.64 -8.78 4.38
CA ILE A 106 8.34 -7.37 4.58
C ILE A 106 7.80 -6.80 3.27
N TYR A 107 6.67 -6.13 3.36
CA TYR A 107 5.96 -5.53 2.23
C TYR A 107 5.93 -4.02 2.44
N ALA A 108 6.27 -3.27 1.40
CA ALA A 108 6.16 -1.81 1.37
C ALA A 108 5.19 -1.41 0.24
N LEU A 109 4.20 -0.61 0.58
CA LEU A 109 3.15 -0.15 -0.34
C LEU A 109 3.01 1.36 -0.26
N THR A 110 2.92 2.03 -1.40
CA THR A 110 2.47 3.43 -1.44
C THR A 110 1.00 3.53 -1.02
N GLU A 111 0.52 4.75 -0.75
CA GLU A 111 -0.91 4.98 -0.51
C GLU A 111 -1.80 4.48 -1.65
N GLU A 112 -1.36 4.65 -2.90
CA GLU A 112 -2.04 4.14 -4.09
C GLU A 112 -2.15 2.61 -4.06
N SER A 113 -1.02 1.91 -3.91
CA SER A 113 -0.99 0.44 -3.89
C SER A 113 -1.76 -0.12 -2.70
N MET A 114 -1.71 0.55 -1.54
CA MET A 114 -2.49 0.18 -0.37
C MET A 114 -4.01 0.35 -0.62
N ASN A 115 -4.42 1.40 -1.32
CA ASN A 115 -5.82 1.62 -1.69
C ASN A 115 -6.30 0.56 -2.67
N ILE A 116 -5.51 0.21 -3.69
CA ILE A 116 -5.81 -0.91 -4.61
C ILE A 116 -5.97 -2.20 -3.79
N LEU A 117 -5.02 -2.50 -2.91
CA LEU A 117 -5.06 -3.70 -2.09
C LEU A 117 -6.35 -3.77 -1.27
N LYS A 118 -6.67 -2.74 -0.49
CA LYS A 118 -7.92 -2.63 0.30
C LYS A 118 -9.18 -2.76 -0.56
N TYR A 119 -9.16 -2.26 -1.79
CA TYR A 119 -10.30 -2.33 -2.71
C TYR A 119 -10.57 -3.75 -3.22
N TYR A 120 -9.50 -4.50 -3.51
CA TYR A 120 -9.59 -5.88 -3.95
C TYR A 120 -9.77 -6.87 -2.78
N HIS A 121 -9.28 -6.50 -1.60
CA HIS A 121 -9.21 -7.31 -0.39
C HIS A 121 -9.82 -6.57 0.81
N ARG A 122 -11.15 -6.64 0.91
CA ARG A 122 -11.94 -5.90 1.92
C ARG A 122 -11.68 -6.37 3.35
N GLU A 123 -11.18 -7.58 3.51
CA GLU A 123 -10.72 -8.18 4.77
C GLU A 123 -9.65 -7.32 5.46
N ILE A 124 -8.76 -6.68 4.70
CA ILE A 124 -7.74 -5.78 5.25
C ILE A 124 -8.40 -4.60 5.96
N ILE A 125 -9.45 -4.05 5.37
CA ILE A 125 -10.22 -2.95 5.98
C ILE A 125 -10.90 -3.43 7.26
N ARG A 126 -11.37 -4.69 7.30
CA ARG A 126 -11.99 -5.28 8.50
C ARG A 126 -10.99 -5.45 9.63
N ILE A 127 -9.76 -5.87 9.33
CA ILE A 127 -8.69 -6.02 10.31
C ILE A 127 -8.31 -4.65 10.88
N ILE A 128 -8.14 -3.63 10.02
CA ILE A 128 -7.90 -2.25 10.45
C ILE A 128 -9.06 -1.71 11.29
N TYR A 129 -10.31 -2.01 10.92
CA TYR A 129 -11.49 -1.58 11.67
C TYR A 129 -11.51 -2.12 13.10
N LYS A 130 -11.26 -3.44 13.28
CA LYS A 130 -11.24 -4.07 14.60
C LYS A 130 -10.28 -3.35 15.55
N ASN A 131 -9.11 -2.97 15.06
CA ASN A 131 -8.09 -2.31 15.87
C ASN A 131 -8.36 -0.81 16.10
N LYS A 132 -9.21 -0.18 15.26
CA LYS A 132 -9.68 1.21 15.46
C LYS A 132 -10.92 1.31 16.36
N LEU A 133 -11.49 0.21 16.82
CA LEU A 133 -12.67 0.22 17.71
C LEU A 133 -12.38 0.91 19.04
N ASP A 134 -11.12 0.92 19.49
CA ASP A 134 -10.72 1.57 20.74
C ASP A 134 -10.70 3.11 20.66
N GLU A 135 -10.66 3.71 19.46
CA GLU A 135 -10.56 5.18 19.31
C GLU A 135 -11.65 5.84 18.42
N LYS A 136 -12.29 5.11 17.48
CA LYS A 136 -13.14 5.72 16.42
C LYS A 136 -14.52 5.08 16.20
N SER A 137 -14.91 4.13 17.04
CA SER A 137 -16.14 3.33 16.88
C SER A 137 -17.45 4.13 16.90
N LYS A 138 -17.46 5.36 17.45
CA LYS A 138 -18.67 6.19 17.55
C LYS A 138 -19.24 6.69 16.21
N ASN A 139 -18.47 6.66 15.12
CA ASN A 139 -18.88 7.28 13.84
C ASN A 139 -19.60 6.34 12.86
N TYR A 140 -19.67 5.03 13.13
CA TYR A 140 -20.21 4.05 12.17
C TYR A 140 -21.14 3.04 12.85
N LYS A 141 -22.33 2.84 12.26
CA LYS A 141 -23.39 1.95 12.80
C LYS A 141 -23.02 0.45 12.80
N SER A 142 -22.05 0.02 11.98
CA SER A 142 -21.59 -1.37 11.90
C SER A 142 -20.23 -1.49 11.20
N GLN A 143 -19.55 -2.62 11.40
CA GLN A 143 -18.33 -2.98 10.66
C GLN A 143 -18.56 -2.97 9.14
N GLY A 144 -19.71 -3.47 8.68
CA GLY A 144 -20.10 -3.43 7.26
C GLY A 144 -20.25 -1.99 6.75
N GLY A 145 -20.84 -1.10 7.56
CA GLY A 145 -20.96 0.33 7.27
C GLY A 145 -19.60 1.01 7.11
N TYR A 146 -18.65 0.72 8.00
CA TYR A 146 -17.28 1.24 7.90
C TYR A 146 -16.57 0.74 6.63
N VAL A 147 -16.59 -0.56 6.37
CA VAL A 147 -15.96 -1.14 5.17
C VAL A 147 -16.53 -0.51 3.90
N ASN A 148 -17.86 -0.33 3.83
CA ASN A 148 -18.49 0.30 2.68
C ASN A 148 -18.11 1.78 2.54
N SER A 149 -18.01 2.51 3.65
CA SER A 149 -17.53 3.90 3.66
C SER A 149 -16.10 4.03 3.14
N GLU A 150 -15.19 3.20 3.63
CA GLU A 150 -13.79 3.20 3.19
C GLU A 150 -13.67 2.79 1.73
N ILE A 151 -14.41 1.77 1.28
CA ILE A 151 -14.45 1.38 -0.14
C ILE A 151 -14.98 2.52 -1.01
N LYS A 152 -15.97 3.27 -0.56
CA LYS A 152 -16.48 4.44 -1.31
C LYS A 152 -15.39 5.51 -1.48
N LYS A 153 -14.61 5.78 -0.42
CA LYS A 153 -13.47 6.72 -0.48
C LYS A 153 -12.38 6.20 -1.43
N ILE A 154 -12.04 4.91 -1.33
CA ILE A 154 -11.05 4.27 -2.19
C ILE A 154 -11.49 4.29 -3.66
N VAL A 155 -12.77 4.00 -3.97
CA VAL A 155 -13.29 4.11 -5.35
C VAL A 155 -13.17 5.53 -5.87
N LYS A 156 -13.47 6.56 -5.05
CA LYS A 156 -13.26 7.96 -5.43
C LYS A 156 -11.78 8.22 -5.75
N TYR A 157 -10.89 7.80 -4.87
CA TYR A 157 -9.44 7.97 -5.06
C TYR A 157 -8.94 7.29 -6.33
N LEU A 158 -9.22 6.00 -6.51
CA LEU A 158 -8.79 5.23 -7.66
C LEU A 158 -9.36 5.80 -8.96
N SER A 159 -10.61 6.28 -8.96
CA SER A 159 -11.18 6.90 -10.17
C SER A 159 -10.42 8.14 -10.66
N LEU A 160 -9.73 8.85 -9.76
CA LEU A 160 -9.00 10.09 -10.09
C LEU A 160 -7.50 9.85 -10.35
N ASN A 161 -6.92 8.80 -9.77
CA ASN A 161 -5.48 8.56 -9.81
C ASN A 161 -5.08 7.30 -10.59
N ALA A 162 -5.88 6.23 -10.51
CA ALA A 162 -5.56 4.92 -11.10
C ALA A 162 -6.84 4.20 -11.61
N PRO A 163 -7.54 4.76 -12.63
CA PRO A 163 -8.85 4.29 -13.08
C PRO A 163 -8.85 2.84 -13.60
N ASP A 164 -7.73 2.34 -14.14
CA ASP A 164 -7.58 0.96 -14.64
C ASP A 164 -7.94 -0.12 -13.61
N PHE A 165 -7.76 0.20 -12.32
CA PHE A 165 -7.99 -0.73 -11.22
C PHE A 165 -9.44 -0.71 -10.69
N ILE A 166 -10.35 0.01 -11.33
CA ILE A 166 -11.77 0.02 -10.94
C ILE A 166 -12.49 -1.22 -11.48
N LYS A 167 -13.17 -1.96 -10.59
CA LYS A 167 -13.96 -3.14 -10.98
C LYS A 167 -15.16 -2.71 -11.81
N LYS A 168 -15.58 -3.56 -12.77
CA LYS A 168 -16.75 -3.34 -13.65
C LYS A 168 -17.99 -2.82 -12.90
N LYS A 169 -18.32 -3.41 -11.75
CA LYS A 169 -19.49 -3.03 -10.92
C LYS A 169 -19.45 -1.59 -10.37
N ASP A 170 -18.26 -1.01 -10.23
CA ASP A 170 -18.08 0.34 -9.69
C ASP A 170 -17.81 1.39 -10.79
N LYS A 171 -17.65 1.00 -12.07
CA LYS A 171 -17.37 1.91 -13.21
C LYS A 171 -18.38 3.06 -13.29
N LYS A 172 -19.69 2.80 -13.14
CA LYS A 172 -20.74 3.84 -13.14
C LYS A 172 -20.55 4.86 -12.01
N ARG A 173 -20.13 4.42 -10.82
CA ARG A 173 -19.86 5.29 -9.68
C ARG A 173 -18.57 6.09 -9.88
N ALA A 174 -17.52 5.45 -10.38
CA ALA A 174 -16.25 6.10 -10.70
C ALA A 174 -16.43 7.21 -11.73
N LYS A 175 -17.18 6.98 -12.82
CA LYS A 175 -17.50 8.02 -13.81
C LYS A 175 -18.19 9.24 -13.20
N LYS A 176 -19.11 9.04 -12.25
CA LYS A 176 -19.73 10.16 -11.50
C LYS A 176 -18.72 10.95 -10.68
N TYR A 177 -17.71 10.31 -10.10
CA TYR A 177 -16.66 11.00 -9.34
C TYR A 177 -15.72 11.80 -10.24
N ILE A 178 -15.34 11.25 -11.39
CA ILE A 178 -14.53 11.95 -12.39
C ILE A 178 -15.27 13.19 -12.90
N ASN A 179 -16.52 13.05 -13.33
CA ASN A 179 -17.33 14.17 -13.83
C ASN A 179 -17.49 15.26 -12.77
N LYS A 180 -17.81 14.88 -11.53
CA LYS A 180 -17.95 15.83 -10.43
C LYS A 180 -16.64 16.58 -10.15
N ALA A 181 -15.51 15.87 -10.15
CA ALA A 181 -14.20 16.49 -9.93
C ALA A 181 -13.80 17.42 -11.09
N MET A 182 -14.19 17.09 -12.32
CA MET A 182 -14.01 17.96 -13.48
C MET A 182 -14.84 19.24 -13.34
N GLU A 183 -16.14 19.12 -13.03
CA GLU A 183 -17.04 20.26 -12.81
C GLU A 183 -16.55 21.17 -11.68
N GLU A 184 -16.17 20.60 -10.53
CA GLU A 184 -15.61 21.35 -9.41
C GLU A 184 -14.35 22.13 -9.82
N LYS A 185 -13.46 21.51 -10.60
CA LYS A 185 -12.21 22.13 -11.03
C LYS A 185 -12.44 23.22 -12.08
N VAL A 186 -13.33 23.00 -13.04
CA VAL A 186 -13.73 24.01 -14.03
C VAL A 186 -14.36 25.21 -13.33
N ASN A 187 -15.31 24.98 -12.42
CA ASN A 187 -15.98 26.04 -11.66
C ASN A 187 -15.02 26.86 -10.78
N LEU A 188 -14.01 26.20 -10.19
CA LEU A 188 -13.03 26.88 -9.34
C LEU A 188 -12.11 27.79 -10.17
N ILE A 189 -11.81 27.38 -11.39
CA ILE A 189 -10.98 28.14 -12.33
C ILE A 189 -11.79 29.30 -12.92
N THR A 190 -13.02 29.06 -13.38
CA THR A 190 -13.87 30.12 -13.93
C THR A 190 -14.27 31.18 -12.90
N LYS A 191 -14.38 30.83 -11.61
CA LYS A 191 -14.64 31.79 -10.53
C LYS A 191 -13.43 32.64 -10.10
N LYS A 192 -12.21 32.28 -10.51
CA LYS A 192 -10.98 32.98 -10.12
C LYS A 192 -10.60 34.15 -11.05
N ASP A 193 -11.44 34.49 -12.04
CA ASP A 193 -11.43 35.75 -12.79
C ASP A 193 -10.06 36.26 -13.31
N GLU A 194 -9.27 35.36 -13.91
CA GLU A 194 -8.14 35.76 -14.73
C GLU A 194 -8.27 35.06 -16.07
N LYS A 195 -8.39 35.81 -17.17
CA LYS A 195 -8.35 35.38 -18.60
C LYS A 195 -7.77 33.95 -18.81
N ILE A 196 -8.55 32.91 -18.53
CA ILE A 196 -8.11 31.53 -18.72
C ILE A 196 -8.23 31.26 -20.21
N SER A 197 -7.13 30.88 -20.85
CA SER A 197 -7.17 30.49 -22.26
C SER A 197 -8.11 29.30 -22.43
N LYS A 198 -8.85 29.28 -23.55
CA LYS A 198 -9.69 28.13 -23.92
C LYS A 198 -8.89 26.83 -23.86
N ASP A 199 -7.64 26.88 -24.32
CA ASP A 199 -6.68 25.77 -24.31
C ASP A 199 -6.43 25.21 -22.91
N THR A 200 -6.33 26.07 -21.88
CA THR A 200 -6.14 25.60 -20.49
C THR A 200 -7.35 24.83 -19.99
N LEU A 201 -8.55 25.29 -20.35
CA LEU A 201 -9.82 24.69 -19.93
C LEU A 201 -10.09 23.38 -20.67
N GLU A 202 -9.69 23.32 -21.94
CA GLU A 202 -9.74 22.14 -22.80
C GLU A 202 -8.76 21.06 -22.32
N ASN A 203 -7.49 21.43 -22.08
CA ASN A 203 -6.48 20.52 -21.50
C ASN A 203 -6.94 19.89 -20.17
N ILE A 204 -7.66 20.64 -19.33
CA ILE A 204 -8.22 20.10 -18.09
C ILE A 204 -9.30 19.07 -18.40
N LYS A 205 -10.25 19.39 -19.28
CA LYS A 205 -11.32 18.46 -19.66
C LYS A 205 -10.75 17.18 -20.26
N ASP A 206 -9.79 17.30 -21.17
CA ASP A 206 -9.12 16.15 -21.81
C ASP A 206 -8.50 15.22 -20.78
N LYS A 207 -7.86 15.78 -19.75
CA LYS A 207 -7.29 15.00 -18.64
C LYS A 207 -8.32 14.13 -17.90
N TYR A 208 -9.57 14.57 -17.79
CA TYR A 208 -10.67 13.81 -17.16
C TYR A 208 -11.39 12.91 -18.16
N ILE A 209 -11.45 13.29 -19.44
CA ILE A 209 -11.96 12.45 -20.54
C ILE A 209 -11.09 11.20 -20.67
N GLN A 210 -9.75 11.35 -20.77
CA GLN A 210 -8.80 10.24 -20.80
C GLN A 210 -8.99 9.26 -19.64
N ARG A 211 -9.22 9.78 -18.41
CA ARG A 211 -9.52 8.92 -17.24
C ARG A 211 -10.82 8.14 -17.40
N THR A 212 -11.81 8.72 -18.05
CA THR A 212 -13.09 8.08 -18.33
C THR A 212 -12.96 7.02 -19.42
N GLU A 213 -12.13 7.27 -20.44
CA GLU A 213 -11.81 6.32 -21.50
C GLU A 213 -11.09 5.10 -20.93
N ILE A 214 -10.11 5.32 -20.05
CA ILE A 214 -9.44 4.25 -19.30
C ILE A 214 -10.45 3.39 -18.52
N LEU A 215 -11.46 4.00 -17.88
CA LEU A 215 -12.53 3.24 -17.22
C LEU A 215 -13.38 2.44 -18.20
N CYS A 216 -13.46 2.81 -19.47
CA CYS A 216 -14.31 2.17 -20.47
C CYS A 216 -13.60 1.07 -21.26
N GLY A 217 -12.26 1.06 -21.25
CA GLY A 217 -11.44 -0.06 -21.70
C GLY A 217 -11.59 -1.35 -20.90
#